data_AF-A0AAD9A4B9-F1
#
_entry.id   AF-A0AAD9A4B9-F1
#
_cell.length_a   1.000
_cell.length_b   1.000
_cell.length_c   1.000
_cell.angle_alpha   90.00
_cell.angle_beta   90.00
_cell.angle_gamma   90.00
#
_symmetry.space_group_name_H-M   'P 1'
#
loop_
_entity.id
_entity.type
_entity.pdbx_description
1 polymer ?
#
loop_
_entity_poly.entity_id
_entity_poly.type
_entity_poly.pdbx_seq_one_letter_code
_entity_poly.pdbx_strand_id
1 'polypeptide(L)'
;MKKTLISEPIYGGPVTNESEKAWDDLMPLGRGFVIIKNQTALPQVPKFNATMGEYKGVISVFHQLHCVWATREAFFKLLREGNSTEIDLGHLSHCWDFVRQAIQCRADTTIEWQVSEELGGSLGWGYQHQCYDYDALKAWAEGHSWGDDNEKNIQ
;
A
#
# COMPACT_ATOMS: atom_id res chain seq x y z
N MET A 1 9.50 4.11 -16.86
CA MET A 1 10.25 5.27 -16.32
C MET A 1 10.78 4.88 -14.94
N LYS A 2 11.99 5.31 -14.55
CA LYS A 2 12.57 5.05 -13.21
C LYS A 2 12.84 6.39 -12.53
N LYS A 3 12.53 6.50 -11.25
CA LYS A 3 12.78 7.68 -10.40
C LYS A 3 13.38 7.20 -9.08
N THR A 4 14.34 7.95 -8.56
CA THR A 4 14.83 7.76 -7.18
C THR A 4 13.85 8.42 -6.22
N LEU A 5 13.34 7.66 -5.25
CA LEU A 5 12.55 8.21 -4.16
C LEU A 5 13.50 8.85 -3.14
N ILE A 6 13.26 10.12 -2.80
CA ILE A 6 13.99 10.83 -1.76
C ILE A 6 13.06 10.96 -0.56
N SER A 7 13.56 10.64 0.63
CA SER A 7 12.78 10.75 1.86
C SER A 7 12.42 12.20 2.13
N GLU A 8 11.17 12.44 2.51
CA GLU A 8 10.64 13.76 2.82
C GLU A 8 10.09 13.74 4.26
N PRO A 9 10.68 14.49 5.20
CA PRO A 9 10.31 14.41 6.63
C PRO A 9 8.84 14.70 6.93
N ILE A 10 8.14 15.39 6.03
CA ILE A 10 6.73 15.77 6.19
C ILE A 10 5.79 14.57 6.34
N TYR A 11 6.14 13.41 5.78
CA TYR A 11 5.30 12.21 5.84
C TYR A 11 5.48 11.42 7.14
N GLY A 12 6.70 11.42 7.70
CA GLY A 12 7.05 10.71 8.93
C GLY A 12 7.09 11.59 10.19
N GLY A 13 6.74 12.87 10.06
CA GLY A 13 6.76 13.84 11.14
C GLY A 13 5.47 13.87 11.99
N PRO A 14 5.34 14.89 12.87
CA PRO A 14 4.11 15.14 13.60
C PRO A 14 2.92 15.38 12.67
N VAL A 15 1.72 15.06 13.16
CA VAL A 15 0.47 15.36 12.44
C VAL A 15 0.18 16.85 12.48
N THR A 16 0.25 17.50 11.32
CA THR A 16 -0.14 18.89 11.09
C THR A 16 -1.06 18.99 9.86
N ASN A 17 -1.67 20.15 9.64
CA ASN A 17 -2.48 20.38 8.43
C ASN A 17 -1.65 20.20 7.15
N GLU A 18 -0.39 20.61 7.18
CA GLU A 18 0.56 20.46 6.07
C GLU A 18 0.90 18.99 5.83
N SER A 19 1.12 18.21 6.89
CA SER A 19 1.36 16.77 6.75
C SER A 19 0.13 16.04 6.21
N GLU A 20 -1.07 16.36 6.72
CA GLU A 20 -2.31 15.77 6.21
C GLU A 20 -2.51 16.07 4.73
N LYS A 21 -2.28 17.34 4.34
CA LYS A 21 -2.34 17.75 2.95
C LYS A 21 -1.31 16.99 2.09
N ALA A 22 -0.08 16.82 2.57
CA ALA A 22 0.94 16.07 1.85
C ALA A 22 0.52 14.61 1.63
N TRP A 23 -0.05 13.95 2.65
CA TRP A 23 -0.59 12.61 2.54
C TRP A 23 -1.75 12.53 1.54
N ASP A 24 -2.66 13.50 1.54
CA ASP A 24 -3.76 13.57 0.57
C ASP A 24 -3.26 13.75 -0.87
N ASP A 25 -2.23 14.57 -1.07
CA ASP A 25 -1.64 14.88 -2.38
C ASP A 25 -0.89 13.69 -3.01
N LEU A 26 -0.62 12.61 -2.25
CA LEU A 26 -0.09 11.35 -2.81
C LEU A 26 -1.10 10.66 -3.72
N MET A 27 -2.40 10.88 -3.48
CA MET A 27 -3.45 10.29 -4.29
C MET A 27 -3.65 11.12 -5.56
N PRO A 28 -3.69 10.49 -6.74
CA PRO A 28 -3.97 11.21 -7.97
C PRO A 28 -5.43 11.68 -8.00
N LEU A 29 -5.75 12.59 -8.92
CA LEU A 29 -7.14 12.88 -9.26
C LEU A 29 -7.87 11.58 -9.61
N GLY A 30 -9.10 11.43 -9.09
CA GLY A 30 -9.85 10.18 -9.20
C GLY A 30 -9.34 9.06 -8.29
N ARG A 31 -8.41 9.33 -7.34
CA ARG A 31 -7.91 8.42 -6.30
C ARG A 31 -7.36 7.08 -6.84
N GLY A 32 -6.98 7.03 -8.12
CA GLY A 32 -6.42 5.83 -8.76
C GLY A 32 -7.46 4.94 -9.45
N PHE A 33 -8.73 5.33 -9.46
CA PHE A 33 -9.76 4.66 -10.24
C PHE A 33 -9.59 4.94 -11.73
N VAL A 34 -9.71 3.90 -12.55
CA VAL A 34 -9.50 3.95 -14.00
C VAL A 34 -10.65 3.29 -14.74
N ILE A 35 -10.90 3.78 -15.96
CA ILE A 35 -11.82 3.17 -16.92
C ILE A 35 -10.99 2.60 -18.07
N ILE A 36 -11.11 1.31 -18.32
CA ILE A 36 -10.43 0.62 -19.42
C ILE A 36 -11.47 0.15 -20.42
N LYS A 37 -11.29 0.52 -21.69
CA LYS A 37 -12.23 0.16 -22.77
C LYS A 37 -11.93 -1.25 -23.29
N ASN A 38 -12.94 -1.93 -23.81
CA ASN A 38 -12.84 -3.29 -24.36
C ASN A 38 -11.93 -3.42 -25.61
N GLN A 39 -11.22 -2.35 -25.99
CA GLN A 39 -10.20 -2.34 -27.05
C GLN A 39 -8.82 -2.78 -26.52
N THR A 40 -8.64 -2.85 -25.21
CA THR A 40 -7.41 -3.31 -24.56
C THR A 40 -7.54 -4.79 -24.21
N ALA A 41 -6.54 -5.62 -24.51
CA ALA A 41 -6.52 -7.00 -24.05
C ALA A 41 -6.50 -7.05 -22.51
N LEU A 42 -7.54 -7.62 -21.91
CA LEU A 42 -7.68 -7.75 -20.46
C LEU A 42 -7.40 -9.19 -20.01
N PRO A 43 -6.66 -9.41 -18.92
CA PRO A 43 -6.51 -10.74 -18.34
C PRO A 43 -7.87 -11.25 -17.83
N GLN A 44 -8.10 -12.56 -17.92
CA GLN A 44 -9.30 -13.16 -17.32
C GLN A 44 -9.22 -13.01 -15.80
N VAL A 45 -10.21 -12.35 -15.22
CA VAL A 45 -10.32 -12.16 -13.76
C VAL A 45 -11.65 -12.70 -13.26
N PRO A 46 -11.75 -13.07 -11.97
CA PRO A 46 -13.01 -13.54 -11.38
C PRO A 46 -14.14 -12.54 -11.63
N LYS A 47 -15.31 -13.01 -12.08
CA LYS A 47 -16.51 -12.20 -12.41
C LYS A 47 -16.35 -11.20 -13.56
N PHE A 48 -15.34 -11.39 -14.43
CA PHE A 48 -15.19 -10.61 -15.65
C PHE A 48 -16.35 -10.85 -16.64
N ASN A 49 -17.11 -9.79 -16.96
CA ASN A 49 -18.13 -9.85 -18.00
C ASN A 49 -17.63 -9.19 -19.29
N ALA A 50 -17.19 -10.02 -20.25
CA ALA A 50 -16.61 -9.60 -21.52
C ALA A 50 -17.55 -8.75 -22.42
N THR A 51 -18.85 -8.71 -22.12
CA THR A 51 -19.82 -7.92 -22.89
C THR A 51 -19.86 -6.44 -22.49
N MET A 52 -19.18 -6.04 -21.41
CA MET A 52 -19.10 -4.63 -21.04
C MET A 52 -18.19 -3.86 -22.02
N GLY A 53 -18.67 -2.71 -22.51
CA GLY A 53 -17.90 -1.83 -23.39
C GLY A 53 -16.76 -1.11 -22.68
N GLU A 54 -16.88 -0.96 -21.35
CA GLU A 54 -15.91 -0.32 -20.47
C GLU A 54 -15.84 -1.07 -19.14
N TYR A 55 -14.65 -1.10 -18.54
CA TYR A 55 -14.35 -1.77 -17.30
C TYR A 55 -13.78 -0.76 -16.31
N LYS A 56 -14.18 -0.88 -15.04
CA LYS A 56 -13.71 0.00 -13.96
C LYS A 56 -12.81 -0.79 -13.01
N GLY A 57 -11.78 -0.15 -12.52
CA GLY A 57 -10.89 -0.72 -11.52
C GLY A 57 -10.07 0.35 -10.81
N VAL A 58 -9.24 -0.07 -9.87
CA VAL A 58 -8.26 0.77 -9.17
C VAL A 58 -6.87 0.20 -9.39
N ILE A 59 -5.86 1.05 -9.55
CA ILE A 59 -4.47 0.59 -9.62
C ILE A 59 -3.99 0.29 -8.19
N SER A 60 -3.43 -0.90 -7.97
CA SER A 60 -3.09 -1.43 -6.64
C SER A 60 -2.23 -0.50 -5.79
N VAL A 61 -1.25 0.21 -6.36
CA VAL A 61 -0.43 1.19 -5.60
C VAL A 61 -1.29 2.23 -4.87
N PHE A 62 -2.39 2.70 -5.47
CA PHE A 62 -3.25 3.70 -4.86
C PHE A 62 -4.20 3.09 -3.83
N HIS A 63 -4.63 1.84 -4.03
CA HIS A 63 -5.37 1.12 -2.99
C HIS A 63 -4.47 0.84 -1.77
N GLN A 64 -3.22 0.42 -1.98
CA GLN A 64 -2.23 0.22 -0.92
C GLN A 64 -1.98 1.52 -0.13
N LEU A 65 -1.79 2.65 -0.82
CA LEU A 65 -1.65 3.96 -0.17
C LEU A 65 -2.90 4.34 0.62
N HIS A 66 -4.10 4.10 0.08
CA HIS A 66 -5.36 4.34 0.77
C HIS A 66 -5.45 3.50 2.06
N CYS A 67 -5.08 2.22 2.04
CA CYS A 67 -5.10 1.38 3.23
C CYS A 67 -4.16 1.91 4.32
N VAL A 68 -2.93 2.29 3.97
CA VAL A 68 -1.97 2.88 4.92
C VAL A 68 -2.54 4.16 5.53
N TRP A 69 -3.04 5.07 4.70
CA TRP A 69 -3.68 6.31 5.16
C TRP A 69 -4.89 6.04 6.05
N ALA A 70 -5.76 5.09 5.70
CA ALA A 70 -6.96 4.77 6.47
C ALA A 70 -6.62 4.24 7.88
N THR A 71 -5.60 3.39 8.01
CA THR A 71 -5.16 2.92 9.33
C THR A 71 -4.60 4.07 10.18
N ARG A 72 -3.85 4.98 9.56
CA ARG A 72 -3.29 6.16 10.20
C ARG A 72 -4.38 7.12 10.67
N GLU A 73 -5.36 7.41 9.81
CA GLU A 73 -6.52 8.26 10.14
C GLU A 73 -7.29 7.68 11.33
N ALA A 74 -7.63 6.38 11.27
CA ALA A 74 -8.39 5.72 12.31
C ALA A 74 -7.64 5.73 13.65
N PHE A 75 -6.33 5.50 13.63
CA PHE A 75 -5.49 5.58 14.82
C PHE A 75 -5.51 6.99 15.43
N PHE A 76 -5.26 8.04 14.65
CA PHE A 76 -5.23 9.40 15.18
C PHE A 76 -6.60 9.89 15.62
N LYS A 77 -7.68 9.40 15.02
CA LYS A 77 -9.05 9.65 15.49
C LYS A 77 -9.25 9.07 16.89
N LEU A 78 -8.93 7.80 17.09
CA LEU A 78 -9.05 7.14 18.40
C LEU A 78 -8.13 7.77 19.44
N LEU A 79 -6.91 8.16 19.07
CA LEU A 79 -5.98 8.81 19.99
C LEU A 79 -6.52 10.14 20.53
N ARG A 80 -7.13 10.96 19.66
CA ARG A 80 -7.77 12.23 20.04
C ARG A 80 -8.95 12.01 20.99
N GLU A 81 -9.66 10.90 20.86
CA GLU A 81 -10.80 10.55 21.71
C GLU A 81 -10.37 9.92 23.05
N GLY A 82 -9.28 9.13 23.06
CA GLY A 82 -8.86 8.31 24.20
C GLY A 82 -7.82 8.93 25.14
N ASN A 83 -7.21 10.07 24.79
CA ASN A 83 -6.23 10.81 25.60
C ASN A 83 -5.06 9.95 26.16
N SER A 84 -4.56 8.99 25.36
CA SER A 84 -3.41 8.15 25.74
C SER A 84 -2.09 8.89 25.51
N THR A 85 -1.17 8.83 26.49
CA THR A 85 0.17 9.43 26.42
C THR A 85 1.30 8.39 26.33
N GLU A 86 0.96 7.10 26.35
CA GLU A 86 1.94 5.99 26.36
C GLU A 86 2.42 5.59 24.96
N ILE A 87 1.86 6.18 23.91
CA ILE A 87 2.15 5.78 22.54
C ILE A 87 3.24 6.68 21.95
N ASP A 88 4.31 6.07 21.45
CA ASP A 88 5.34 6.78 20.68
C ASP A 88 4.82 7.14 19.28
N LEU A 89 4.26 8.35 19.17
CA LEU A 89 3.75 8.88 17.91
C LEU A 89 4.86 9.11 16.88
N GLY A 90 6.10 9.37 17.33
CA GLY A 90 7.23 9.54 16.43
C GLY A 90 7.56 8.23 15.73
N HIS A 91 7.62 7.13 16.48
CA HIS A 91 7.85 5.80 15.92
C HIS A 91 6.74 5.38 14.95
N LEU A 92 5.47 5.55 15.34
CA LEU A 92 4.35 5.20 14.46
C LEU A 92 4.28 6.04 13.19
N SER A 93 4.44 7.36 13.28
CA SER A 93 4.52 8.24 12.11
C SER A 93 5.64 7.82 11.16
N HIS A 94 6.83 7.52 11.70
CA HIS A 94 7.95 7.00 10.91
C HIS A 94 7.62 5.66 10.25
N CYS A 95 6.96 4.72 10.96
CA CYS A 95 6.56 3.43 10.40
C CYS A 95 5.58 3.57 9.23
N TRP A 96 4.55 4.42 9.36
CA TRP A 96 3.62 4.67 8.25
C TRP A 96 4.31 5.28 7.03
N ASP A 97 5.21 6.24 7.24
CA ASP A 97 6.01 6.79 6.14
C ASP A 97 6.91 5.72 5.50
N PHE A 98 7.57 4.89 6.30
CA PHE A 98 8.44 3.83 5.79
C PHE A 98 7.67 2.85 4.88
N VAL A 99 6.46 2.46 5.27
CA VAL A 99 5.58 1.63 4.43
C VAL A 99 5.14 2.38 3.17
N ARG A 100 4.76 3.66 3.27
CA ARG A 100 4.44 4.53 2.12
C ARG A 100 5.60 4.62 1.12
N GLN A 101 6.84 4.73 1.60
CA GLN A 101 8.04 4.74 0.76
C GLN A 101 8.19 3.42 0.00
N ALA A 102 8.02 2.27 0.69
CA ALA A 102 8.07 0.96 0.05
C ALA A 102 7.00 0.80 -1.04
N ILE A 103 5.77 1.24 -0.77
CA ILE A 103 4.65 1.23 -1.74
C ILE A 103 4.98 2.06 -2.98
N GLN A 104 5.46 3.29 -2.82
CA GLN A 104 5.81 4.15 -3.97
C GLN A 104 7.06 3.66 -4.72
N CYS A 105 8.01 3.03 -4.03
CA CYS A 105 9.20 2.47 -4.65
C CYS A 105 8.85 1.27 -5.54
N ARG A 106 7.95 0.39 -5.07
CA ARG A 106 7.48 -0.76 -5.86
C ARG A 106 6.46 -0.34 -6.93
N ALA A 107 5.58 0.59 -6.59
CA ALA A 107 4.48 1.11 -7.40
C ALA A 107 3.73 0.01 -8.15
N ASP A 108 3.02 -0.86 -7.42
CA ASP A 108 2.28 -1.98 -8.00
C ASP A 108 1.21 -1.50 -9.01
N THR A 109 1.40 -1.84 -10.28
CA THR A 109 0.54 -1.43 -11.40
C THR A 109 -0.60 -2.40 -11.68
N THR A 110 -0.79 -3.41 -10.83
CA THR A 110 -1.89 -4.38 -10.97
C THR A 110 -3.23 -3.65 -10.96
N ILE A 111 -4.15 -4.04 -11.85
CA ILE A 111 -5.51 -3.49 -11.88
C ILE A 111 -6.42 -4.38 -11.05
N GLU A 112 -7.03 -3.78 -10.04
CA GLU A 112 -8.02 -4.41 -9.21
C GLU A 112 -9.42 -4.03 -9.67
N TRP A 113 -10.09 -4.99 -10.29
CA TRP A 113 -11.36 -4.76 -10.96
C TRP A 113 -12.50 -4.56 -9.99
N GLN A 114 -13.38 -3.61 -10.32
CA GLN A 114 -14.60 -3.39 -9.56
C GLN A 114 -15.49 -4.63 -9.63
N VAL A 115 -15.86 -5.18 -8.48
CA VAL A 115 -16.58 -6.45 -8.38
C VAL A 115 -18.09 -6.29 -8.64
N SER A 116 -18.64 -5.12 -8.29
CA SER A 116 -20.01 -4.71 -8.64
C SER A 116 -20.15 -3.19 -8.52
N GLU A 117 -21.18 -2.61 -9.17
CA GLU A 117 -21.51 -1.19 -8.99
C GLU A 117 -21.89 -0.87 -7.54
N GLU A 118 -22.58 -1.78 -6.85
CA GLU A 118 -23.04 -1.63 -5.46
C GLU A 118 -21.89 -1.55 -4.45
N LEU A 119 -20.79 -2.30 -4.67
CA LEU A 119 -19.62 -2.27 -3.78
C LEU A 119 -18.76 -1.01 -4.00
N GLY A 120 -18.93 -0.30 -5.12
CA GLY A 120 -18.22 0.95 -5.40
C GLY A 120 -16.68 0.85 -5.49
N GLY A 121 -16.09 -0.34 -5.43
CA GLY A 121 -14.65 -0.52 -5.31
C GLY A 121 -14.13 -1.94 -5.57
N SER A 122 -12.84 -2.12 -5.29
CA SER A 122 -12.12 -3.40 -5.34
C SER A 122 -12.18 -4.09 -3.97
N LEU A 123 -12.09 -5.43 -3.96
CA LEU A 123 -11.91 -6.19 -2.72
C LEU A 123 -10.45 -6.22 -2.25
N GLY A 124 -9.48 -5.88 -3.11
CA GLY A 124 -8.05 -5.97 -2.82
C GLY A 124 -7.47 -7.39 -2.82
N TRP A 125 -8.30 -8.43 -2.91
CA TRP A 125 -7.89 -9.83 -2.77
C TRP A 125 -8.08 -10.62 -4.07
N GLY A 126 -7.19 -11.60 -4.29
CA GLY A 126 -7.31 -12.55 -5.40
C GLY A 126 -6.73 -12.06 -6.73
N TYR A 127 -6.06 -10.90 -6.73
CA TYR A 127 -5.31 -10.42 -7.89
C TYR A 127 -3.89 -10.99 -7.89
N GLN A 128 -3.35 -11.22 -9.09
CA GLN A 128 -1.97 -11.64 -9.25
C GLN A 128 -1.06 -10.42 -9.24
N HIS A 129 -0.12 -10.40 -8.30
CA HIS A 129 0.89 -9.36 -8.18
C HIS A 129 2.23 -9.91 -8.63
N GLN A 130 3.01 -9.11 -9.35
CA GLN A 130 4.42 -9.44 -9.57
C GLN A 130 5.20 -9.00 -8.34
N CYS A 131 5.93 -9.91 -7.71
CA CYS A 131 6.74 -9.63 -6.53
C CYS A 131 8.22 -9.93 -6.79
N TYR A 132 9.11 -9.40 -5.94
CA TYR A 132 10.41 -10.02 -5.75
C TYR A 132 10.23 -11.35 -5.05
N ASP A 133 11.14 -12.29 -5.27
CA ASP A 133 11.11 -13.59 -4.60
C ASP A 133 11.40 -13.41 -3.11
N TYR A 134 10.34 -13.38 -2.31
CA TYR A 134 10.42 -13.19 -0.88
C TYR A 134 11.09 -14.37 -0.19
N ASP A 135 10.82 -15.59 -0.64
CA ASP A 135 11.37 -16.80 -0.04
C ASP A 135 12.88 -16.89 -0.30
N ALA A 136 13.33 -16.55 -1.52
CA ALA A 136 14.75 -16.45 -1.81
C ALA A 136 15.44 -15.36 -0.98
N LEU A 137 14.81 -14.19 -0.83
CA LEU A 137 15.35 -13.10 0.01
C LEU A 137 15.42 -13.50 1.48
N LYS A 138 14.37 -14.15 2.01
CA LYS A 138 14.31 -14.65 3.39
C LYS A 138 15.39 -15.69 3.64
N ALA A 139 15.51 -16.68 2.76
CA ALA A 139 16.54 -17.72 2.86
C ALA A 139 17.95 -17.14 2.81
N TRP A 140 18.18 -16.15 1.94
CA TRP A 140 19.46 -15.42 1.91
C TRP A 140 19.72 -14.70 3.24
N ALA A 141 18.75 -13.97 3.79
CA ALA A 141 18.90 -13.24 5.04
C ALA A 141 19.18 -14.17 6.24
N GLU A 142 18.46 -15.29 6.35
CA GLU A 142 18.67 -16.31 7.39
C GLU A 142 20.06 -16.98 7.28
N GLY A 143 20.60 -17.12 6.07
CA GLY A 143 21.95 -17.62 5.85
C GLY A 143 23.06 -16.63 6.19
N HIS A 144 22.73 -15.36 6.44
CA HIS A 144 23.66 -14.26 6.73
C HIS A 144 23.28 -13.51 8.02
N SER A 145 22.49 -14.14 8.91
CA SER A 145 22.08 -13.50 10.16
C SER A 145 23.26 -13.36 11.11
N TRP A 146 23.37 -12.19 11.74
CA TRP A 146 24.43 -11.87 12.71
C TRP A 146 24.03 -12.21 14.16
N GLY A 147 22.77 -12.56 14.39
CA GLY A 147 22.20 -12.78 15.73
C GLY A 147 21.91 -14.24 16.11
N ASP A 148 22.02 -15.19 15.18
CA ASP A 148 21.55 -16.57 15.40
C ASP A 148 22.66 -17.57 15.80
N ASP A 149 23.90 -17.08 15.98
CA ASP A 149 25.06 -17.91 16.37
C ASP A 149 24.93 -18.50 17.79
N ASN A 150 23.93 -18.06 18.57
CA ASN A 150 23.71 -18.52 19.95
C ASN A 150 22.65 -19.63 20.11
N GLU A 151 21.93 -20.03 19.05
CA GLU A 151 20.90 -21.08 19.16
C GLU A 151 21.15 -22.33 18.29
N LYS A 152 22.13 -22.31 17.38
CA LYS A 152 22.45 -23.49 16.53
C LYS A 152 23.49 -24.46 17.13
N ASN A 153 23.85 -24.30 18.41
CA ASN A 153 24.77 -25.18 19.14
C ASN A 153 24.17 -25.74 20.46
N ILE A 154 22.87 -26.02 20.49
CA ILE A 154 22.29 -26.88 21.53
C ILE A 154 21.42 -27.95 20.89
N GLN A 155 22.05 -29.14 20.81
CA GLN A 155 21.52 -30.50 20.66
C GLN A 155 21.40 -31.10 19.25
#